data_AF-A0AAV1DM99-F1
#
_entry.id   AF-A0AAV1DM99-F1
#
_cell.length_a   1.000
_cell.length_b   1.000
_cell.length_c   1.000
_cell.angle_alpha   90.00
_cell.angle_beta   90.00
_cell.angle_gamma   90.00
#
_symmetry.space_group_name_H-M   'P 1'
#
loop_
_entity.id
_entity.type
_entity.pdbx_description
1 polymer ?
#
loop_
_entity_poly.entity_id
_entity_poly.type
_entity_poly.pdbx_seq_one_letter_code
_entity_poly.pdbx_strand_id
1 'polypeptide(L)'
;MGTLEDEKLFQMVHDFLKSESSSENPVSSYESLPSNHHYAKHYILQEIVESRNAVENAVFGCVLKNLRINKIKAADKNSTSLKKWLVMRLRKNGFHGASLCRTSWLTISGCPGGTYEYIEVVIQSSSSSSSPSIRLILDIDFKSQFELARPTPTYKELCDKLPSIFIGDAQKLSKIISILCSEAKQSLKERGLHIPPWRTVAYMQSKWLANPQRVSFNQVKEVVNQFSPLGTALTPLVMRKGDQQRDDCVVGKSSSALSSQLANLSTKCF
;
A
#
# COMPACT_ATOMS: atom_id res chain seq x y z
N MET A 1 19.61 47.54 53.77
CA MET A 1 19.47 46.10 54.08
C MET A 1 19.22 45.39 52.75
N GLY A 2 20.06 44.43 52.34
CA GLY A 2 19.92 43.69 51.07
C GLY A 2 21.24 43.14 50.49
N THR A 3 22.35 43.86 50.68
CA THR A 3 23.63 43.61 49.99
C THR A 3 24.20 42.19 50.12
N LEU A 4 23.99 41.51 51.25
CA LEU A 4 24.55 40.18 51.52
C LEU A 4 23.87 39.06 50.69
N GLU A 5 22.64 39.26 50.23
CA GLU A 5 21.98 38.30 49.33
C GLU A 5 22.36 38.57 47.87
N ASP A 6 22.49 39.84 47.49
CA ASP A 6 22.97 40.26 46.16
C ASP A 6 24.42 39.79 45.90
N GLU A 7 25.35 40.01 46.84
CA GLU A 7 26.74 39.55 46.70
C GLU A 7 26.84 38.02 46.56
N LYS A 8 26.01 37.28 47.30
CA LYS A 8 25.94 35.82 47.20
C LYS A 8 25.36 35.36 45.85
N LEU A 9 24.37 36.09 45.31
CA LEU A 9 23.82 35.83 43.98
C LEU A 9 24.86 36.11 42.88
N PHE A 10 25.58 37.24 42.97
CA PHE A 10 26.69 37.56 42.07
C PHE A 10 27.77 36.48 42.08
N GLN A 11 28.17 35.97 43.25
CA GLN A 11 29.18 34.91 43.34
C GLN A 11 28.70 33.62 42.65
N MET A 12 27.45 33.18 42.87
CA MET A 12 26.91 31.98 42.21
C MET A 12 26.81 32.14 40.69
N VAL A 13 26.45 33.32 40.19
CA VAL A 13 26.45 33.62 38.74
C VAL A 13 27.87 33.62 38.17
N HIS A 14 28.84 34.17 38.91
CA HIS A 14 30.24 34.17 38.48
C HIS A 14 30.83 32.77 38.44
N ASP A 15 30.53 31.92 39.43
CA ASP A 15 31.00 30.53 39.47
C ASP A 15 30.35 29.68 38.37
N PHE A 16 29.08 29.93 38.02
CA PHE A 16 28.43 29.29 36.87
C PHE A 16 29.13 29.65 35.56
N LEU A 17 29.27 30.95 35.26
CA LEU A 17 29.95 31.44 34.04
C LEU A 17 31.41 30.96 33.96
N LYS A 18 32.11 30.87 35.10
CA LYS A 18 33.48 30.37 35.16
C LYS A 18 33.55 28.85 34.97
N SER A 19 32.54 28.09 35.41
CA SER A 19 32.42 26.65 35.18
C SER A 19 32.19 26.30 33.71
N GLU A 20 31.47 27.13 32.96
CA GLU A 20 31.34 26.97 31.50
C GLU A 20 32.64 27.32 30.73
N SER A 21 33.56 28.07 31.34
CA SER A 21 34.78 28.55 30.67
C SER A 21 35.95 27.55 30.60
N SER A 22 35.81 26.34 31.18
CA SER A 22 36.84 25.29 31.15
C SER A 22 36.42 24.03 30.38
N SER A 23 35.69 24.20 29.27
CA SER A 23 35.50 23.14 28.27
C SER A 23 35.68 23.68 26.85
N GLU A 24 36.79 23.32 26.19
CA GLU A 24 37.00 23.60 24.78
C GLU A 24 36.05 22.74 23.92
N ASN A 25 34.88 23.29 23.60
CA ASN A 25 33.95 22.73 22.62
C ASN A 25 33.52 23.84 21.65
N PRO A 26 33.99 23.83 20.38
CA PRO A 26 33.58 24.84 19.41
C PRO A 26 32.10 24.72 19.05
N VAL A 27 31.48 25.86 18.75
CA VAL A 27 30.03 26.01 18.54
C VAL A 27 29.45 24.98 17.56
N SER A 28 28.77 23.97 18.09
CA SER A 28 27.95 23.06 17.30
C SER A 28 26.60 23.71 17.02
N SER A 29 26.47 24.32 15.84
CA SER A 29 25.15 24.58 15.26
C SER A 29 24.49 23.22 15.03
N TYR A 30 23.38 22.93 15.70
CA TYR A 30 22.78 21.60 15.75
C TYR A 30 21.98 21.24 14.47
N GLU A 31 22.62 21.36 13.30
CA GLU A 31 22.34 20.40 12.24
C GLU A 31 22.61 19.00 12.81
N SER A 32 21.54 18.24 13.03
CA SER A 32 21.62 16.91 13.60
C SER A 32 22.21 15.98 12.54
N LEU A 33 23.54 15.80 12.58
CA LEU A 33 24.26 14.91 11.67
C LEU A 33 23.48 13.58 11.56
N PRO A 34 22.97 13.21 10.37
CA PRO A 34 22.21 11.99 10.23
C PRO A 34 23.07 10.81 10.67
N SER A 35 22.61 10.07 11.68
CA SER A 35 23.30 8.88 12.17
C SER A 35 23.74 8.01 10.99
N ASN A 36 25.00 7.53 10.99
CA ASN A 36 25.62 6.78 9.89
C ASN A 36 24.74 5.64 9.33
N HIS A 37 23.85 5.09 10.17
CA HIS A 37 22.85 4.11 9.79
C HIS A 37 21.84 4.58 8.73
N HIS A 38 21.43 5.86 8.73
CA HIS A 38 20.55 6.44 7.70
C HIS A 38 21.26 6.55 6.35
N TYR A 39 22.51 7.04 6.32
CA TYR A 39 23.31 7.08 5.10
C TYR A 39 23.52 5.68 4.52
N ALA A 40 23.88 4.69 5.36
CA ALA A 40 23.99 3.30 4.93
C ALA A 40 22.69 2.76 4.32
N LYS A 41 21.54 3.01 4.96
CA LYS A 41 20.21 2.66 4.43
C LYS A 41 19.88 3.38 3.11
N HIS A 42 20.27 4.63 2.96
CA HIS A 42 20.08 5.39 1.72
C HIS A 42 20.89 4.79 0.56
N TYR A 43 22.18 4.51 0.76
CA TYR A 43 23.01 3.86 -0.27
C TYR A 43 22.48 2.47 -0.65
N ILE A 44 22.10 1.64 0.33
CA ILE A 44 21.52 0.30 0.08
C ILE A 44 20.18 0.42 -0.68
N LEU A 45 19.31 1.38 -0.31
CA LEU A 45 18.05 1.61 -1.04
C LEU A 45 18.30 2.04 -2.48
N GLN A 46 19.25 2.96 -2.70
CA GLN A 46 19.62 3.46 -4.01
C GLN A 46 20.17 2.34 -4.90
N GLU A 47 21.12 1.54 -4.40
CA GLU A 47 21.68 0.38 -5.10
C GLU A 47 20.58 -0.60 -5.54
N ILE A 48 19.64 -0.93 -4.64
CA ILE A 48 18.55 -1.88 -4.91
C ILE A 48 17.53 -1.34 -5.94
N VAL A 49 17.37 -0.01 -6.04
CA VAL A 49 16.48 0.68 -7.00
C VAL A 49 17.13 0.86 -8.38
N GLU A 50 18.43 1.15 -8.41
CA GLU A 50 19.22 1.35 -9.64
C GLU A 50 19.62 0.03 -10.30
N SER A 51 19.93 -1.00 -9.50
CA SER A 51 20.26 -2.34 -9.97
C SER A 51 19.08 -2.97 -10.72
N ARG A 52 19.22 -3.11 -12.04
CA ARG A 52 18.19 -3.68 -12.92
C ARG A 52 18.75 -4.73 -13.86
N ASN A 53 18.12 -5.89 -13.88
CA ASN A 53 18.46 -6.93 -14.85
C ASN A 53 17.89 -6.61 -16.25
N ALA A 54 18.40 -7.29 -17.28
CA ALA A 54 18.00 -7.05 -18.66
C ALA A 54 16.49 -7.24 -18.91
N VAL A 55 15.85 -8.16 -18.17
CA VAL A 55 14.42 -8.47 -18.29
C VAL A 55 13.57 -7.36 -17.67
N GLU A 56 13.92 -6.90 -16.47
CA GLU A 56 13.30 -5.73 -15.83
C GLU A 56 13.39 -4.49 -16.73
N ASN A 57 14.55 -4.24 -17.35
CA ASN A 57 14.74 -3.13 -18.28
C ASN A 57 13.90 -3.25 -19.55
N ALA A 58 13.76 -4.45 -20.13
CA ALA A 58 12.89 -4.69 -21.29
C ALA A 58 11.41 -4.44 -20.96
N VAL A 59 10.93 -4.92 -19.81
CA VAL A 59 9.55 -4.64 -19.34
C VAL A 59 9.39 -3.14 -19.05
N PHE A 60 10.36 -2.48 -18.40
CA PHE A 60 10.32 -1.06 -18.06
C PHE A 60 10.24 -0.16 -19.30
N GLY A 61 11.07 -0.42 -20.32
CA GLY A 61 11.01 0.30 -21.60
C GLY A 61 9.67 0.13 -22.30
N CYS A 62 9.10 -1.08 -22.26
CA CYS A 62 7.76 -1.35 -22.77
C CYS A 62 6.68 -0.57 -22.00
N VAL A 63 6.72 -0.54 -20.67
CA VAL A 63 5.78 0.20 -19.82
C VAL A 63 5.87 1.71 -20.10
N LEU A 64 7.08 2.30 -20.11
CA LEU A 64 7.26 3.72 -20.39
C LEU A 64 6.74 4.12 -21.78
N LYS A 65 7.05 3.35 -22.82
CA LYS A 65 6.54 3.60 -24.19
C LYS A 65 5.01 3.62 -24.21
N ASN A 66 4.38 2.67 -23.53
CA ASN A 66 2.92 2.58 -23.49
C ASN A 66 2.27 3.67 -22.61
N LEU A 67 2.84 4.02 -21.46
CA LEU A 67 2.35 5.12 -20.63
C LEU A 67 2.40 6.47 -21.36
N ARG A 68 3.46 6.75 -22.12
CA ARG A 68 3.55 7.94 -22.99
C ARG A 68 2.41 7.98 -24.02
N ILE A 69 2.13 6.84 -24.68
CA ILE A 69 1.04 6.71 -25.66
C ILE A 69 -0.35 6.91 -25.02
N ASN A 70 -0.57 6.45 -23.78
CA ASN A 70 -1.88 6.58 -23.13
C ASN A 70 -2.09 7.93 -22.42
N LYS A 71 -1.04 8.66 -22.02
CA LYS A 71 -1.17 10.06 -21.52
C LYS A 71 -1.82 10.98 -22.57
N ILE A 72 -1.62 10.70 -23.86
CA ILE A 72 -2.26 11.42 -24.98
C ILE A 72 -3.77 11.08 -25.11
N LYS A 73 -4.28 10.07 -24.38
CA LYS A 73 -5.61 9.48 -24.56
C LYS A 73 -6.37 9.22 -23.24
N ALA A 74 -6.04 9.92 -22.16
CA ALA A 74 -6.57 9.62 -20.83
C ALA A 74 -6.62 10.84 -19.89
N ALA A 75 -7.74 11.57 -19.90
CA ALA A 75 -8.14 12.42 -18.78
C ALA A 75 -8.81 11.55 -17.68
N ASP A 76 -9.86 10.82 -18.04
CA ASP A 76 -10.77 10.18 -17.07
C ASP A 76 -10.69 8.64 -17.02
N LYS A 77 -9.52 8.08 -16.68
CA LYS A 77 -9.34 6.61 -16.57
C LYS A 77 -8.89 6.18 -15.18
N ASN A 78 -9.68 5.31 -14.53
CA ASN A 78 -9.33 4.70 -13.25
C ASN A 78 -8.08 3.79 -13.34
N SER A 79 -7.34 3.67 -12.23
CA SER A 79 -6.05 2.94 -12.17
C SER A 79 -6.19 1.47 -12.61
N THR A 80 -7.28 0.79 -12.25
CA THR A 80 -7.60 -0.57 -12.71
C THR A 80 -7.67 -0.69 -14.25
N SER A 81 -8.32 0.27 -14.93
CA SER A 81 -8.39 0.27 -16.40
C SER A 81 -7.03 0.55 -17.05
N LEU A 82 -6.22 1.43 -16.44
CA LEU A 82 -4.84 1.68 -16.86
C LEU A 82 -3.98 0.42 -16.72
N LYS A 83 -4.07 -0.29 -15.59
CA LYS A 83 -3.36 -1.55 -15.32
C LYS A 83 -3.81 -2.66 -16.28
N LYS A 84 -5.11 -2.83 -16.53
CA LYS A 84 -5.66 -3.77 -17.54
C LYS A 84 -5.16 -3.47 -18.96
N TRP A 85 -5.12 -2.20 -19.34
CA TRP A 85 -4.61 -1.77 -20.65
C TRP A 85 -3.09 -2.02 -20.80
N LEU A 86 -2.31 -1.78 -19.74
CA LEU A 86 -0.88 -2.10 -19.72
C LEU A 86 -0.62 -3.60 -19.88
N VAL A 87 -1.40 -4.48 -19.22
CA VAL A 87 -1.28 -5.93 -19.42
C VAL A 87 -1.59 -6.33 -20.87
N MET A 88 -2.63 -5.77 -21.49
CA MET A 88 -2.90 -5.99 -22.91
C MET A 88 -1.71 -5.58 -23.80
N ARG A 89 -1.06 -4.46 -23.49
CA ARG A 89 0.12 -3.97 -24.22
C ARG A 89 1.36 -4.83 -24.00
N LEU A 90 1.64 -5.23 -22.75
CA LEU A 90 2.73 -6.15 -22.42
C LEU A 90 2.60 -7.47 -23.18
N ARG A 91 1.40 -8.07 -23.21
CA ARG A 91 1.11 -9.29 -24.00
C ARG A 91 1.33 -9.10 -25.50
N LYS A 92 0.90 -7.96 -26.07
CA LYS A 92 1.14 -7.62 -27.49
C LYS A 92 2.61 -7.34 -27.81
N ASN A 93 3.44 -7.12 -26.80
CA ASN A 93 4.89 -6.92 -26.89
C ASN A 93 5.69 -8.19 -26.50
N GLY A 94 5.06 -9.38 -26.49
CA GLY A 94 5.72 -10.67 -26.24
C GLY A 94 5.72 -11.14 -24.78
N PHE A 95 5.33 -10.29 -23.82
CA PHE A 95 5.23 -10.67 -22.41
C PHE A 95 3.90 -11.39 -22.13
N HIS A 96 3.73 -12.58 -22.71
CA HIS A 96 2.47 -13.34 -22.66
C HIS A 96 2.01 -13.67 -21.21
N GLY A 97 2.96 -13.94 -20.32
CA GLY A 97 2.72 -14.17 -18.89
C GLY A 97 2.43 -12.91 -18.06
N ALA A 98 2.21 -11.74 -18.67
CA ALA A 98 1.69 -10.57 -17.98
C ALA A 98 0.22 -10.77 -17.56
N SER A 99 -0.14 -10.41 -16.34
CA SER A 99 -1.49 -10.54 -15.76
C SER A 99 -1.78 -9.45 -14.72
N LEU A 100 -3.06 -9.20 -14.44
CA LEU A 100 -3.47 -8.36 -13.32
C LEU A 100 -3.61 -9.26 -12.08
N CYS A 101 -2.83 -8.98 -11.04
CA CYS A 101 -2.92 -9.68 -9.76
C CYS A 101 -3.64 -8.79 -8.75
N ARG A 102 -4.61 -9.37 -8.04
CA ARG A 102 -5.27 -8.76 -6.90
C ARG A 102 -4.94 -9.56 -5.64
N THR A 103 -4.33 -8.91 -4.66
CA THR A 103 -4.14 -9.46 -3.31
C THR A 103 -5.32 -9.08 -2.44
N SER A 104 -5.61 -9.94 -1.47
CA SER A 104 -6.54 -9.69 -0.36
C SER A 104 -5.99 -10.36 0.88
N TRP A 105 -5.83 -9.60 1.97
CA TRP A 105 -5.43 -10.14 3.27
C TRP A 105 -6.53 -9.85 4.30
N LEU A 106 -6.71 -10.79 5.22
CA LEU A 106 -7.72 -10.69 6.28
C LEU A 106 -7.28 -9.71 7.37
N THR A 107 -8.24 -9.19 8.11
CA THR A 107 -7.96 -8.49 9.37
C THR A 107 -7.42 -9.50 10.38
N ILE A 108 -6.19 -9.26 10.85
CA ILE A 108 -5.56 -9.97 11.97
C ILE A 108 -5.41 -8.93 13.11
N SER A 109 -5.28 -9.35 14.37
CA SER A 109 -5.12 -8.43 15.50
C SER A 109 -4.01 -7.40 15.26
N GLY A 110 -4.39 -6.11 15.20
CA GLY A 110 -3.48 -5.00 14.91
C GLY A 110 -3.13 -4.76 13.43
N CYS A 111 -3.67 -5.55 12.49
CA CYS A 111 -3.44 -5.41 11.04
C CYS A 111 -4.78 -5.42 10.28
N PRO A 112 -5.26 -4.27 9.77
CA PRO A 112 -6.54 -4.22 9.07
C PRO A 112 -6.44 -4.95 7.72
N GLY A 113 -7.51 -5.69 7.39
CA GLY A 113 -7.65 -6.29 6.08
C GLY A 113 -7.67 -5.26 4.95
N GLY A 114 -7.37 -5.71 3.74
CA GLY A 114 -7.34 -4.83 2.58
C GLY A 114 -7.20 -5.62 1.28
N THR A 115 -7.34 -4.92 0.15
CA THR A 115 -7.07 -5.48 -1.17
C THR A 115 -6.22 -4.52 -2.00
N TYR A 116 -5.34 -5.04 -2.84
CA TYR A 116 -4.46 -4.23 -3.68
C TYR A 116 -4.34 -4.83 -5.09
N GLU A 117 -4.16 -3.98 -6.11
CA GLU A 117 -4.03 -4.39 -7.51
C GLU A 117 -2.67 -3.97 -8.09
N TYR A 118 -1.92 -4.93 -8.62
CA TYR A 118 -0.64 -4.74 -9.29
C TYR A 118 -0.55 -5.62 -10.55
N ILE A 119 0.49 -5.43 -11.37
CA ILE A 119 0.72 -6.26 -12.57
C ILE A 119 1.81 -7.29 -12.25
N GLU A 120 1.52 -8.56 -12.52
CA GLU A 120 2.51 -9.64 -12.45
C GLU A 120 2.97 -10.01 -13.86
N VAL A 121 4.26 -10.16 -14.08
CA VAL A 121 4.84 -10.65 -15.34
C VAL A 121 5.66 -11.89 -15.04
N VAL A 122 5.12 -13.06 -15.42
CA VAL A 122 5.85 -14.33 -15.36
C VAL A 122 6.52 -14.60 -16.70
N ILE A 123 7.81 -14.93 -16.66
CA ILE A 123 8.62 -15.24 -17.84
C ILE A 123 9.24 -16.62 -17.62
N GLN A 124 8.87 -17.57 -18.46
CA GLN A 124 9.45 -18.91 -18.48
C GLN A 124 10.87 -18.83 -19.07
N SER A 125 11.83 -19.52 -18.47
CA SER A 125 13.15 -19.68 -19.09
C SER A 125 13.06 -20.68 -20.24
N SER A 126 13.79 -20.44 -21.33
CA SER A 126 13.92 -21.35 -22.45
C SER A 126 14.92 -22.50 -22.21
N SER A 127 15.72 -22.43 -21.14
CA SER A 127 16.74 -23.43 -20.80
C SER A 127 16.19 -24.52 -19.87
N SER A 128 15.66 -25.60 -20.47
CA SER A 128 15.11 -26.81 -19.82
C SER A 128 13.96 -26.62 -18.82
N SER A 129 13.13 -27.66 -18.67
CA SER A 129 11.94 -27.72 -17.79
C SER A 129 12.23 -27.64 -16.28
N SER A 130 13.50 -27.46 -15.90
CA SER A 130 14.02 -27.34 -14.54
C SER A 130 14.36 -25.90 -14.12
N SER A 131 14.48 -24.96 -15.07
CA SER A 131 14.81 -23.57 -14.74
C SER A 131 13.63 -22.83 -14.10
N PRO A 132 13.82 -22.13 -12.96
CA PRO A 132 12.73 -21.39 -12.31
C PRO A 132 12.23 -20.25 -13.20
N SER A 133 10.91 -20.11 -13.32
CA SER A 133 10.30 -18.98 -14.04
C SER A 133 10.54 -17.66 -13.30
N ILE A 134 11.02 -16.63 -14.00
CA ILE A 134 11.23 -15.30 -13.43
C ILE A 134 9.86 -14.65 -13.20
N ARG A 135 9.57 -14.27 -11.96
CA ARG A 135 8.32 -13.60 -11.55
C ARG A 135 8.64 -12.14 -11.18
N LEU A 136 8.23 -11.21 -12.04
CA LEU A 136 8.35 -9.78 -11.80
C LEU A 136 7.03 -9.17 -11.33
N ILE A 137 7.12 -8.28 -10.35
CA ILE A 137 6.04 -7.44 -9.83
C ILE A 137 6.24 -6.05 -10.44
N LEU A 138 5.21 -5.56 -11.14
CA LEU A 138 5.13 -4.22 -11.73
C LEU A 138 4.04 -3.43 -11.00
N ASP A 139 4.42 -2.29 -10.44
CA ASP A 139 3.49 -1.32 -9.87
C ASP A 139 3.78 0.06 -10.46
N ILE A 140 2.74 0.77 -10.90
CA ILE A 140 2.85 2.05 -11.63
C ILE A 140 2.69 3.27 -10.73
N ASP A 141 2.19 3.07 -9.51
CA ASP A 141 1.87 4.11 -8.54
C ASP A 141 2.76 3.97 -7.27
N PHE A 142 3.89 3.25 -7.37
CA PHE A 142 4.65 2.69 -6.25
C PHE A 142 5.10 3.72 -5.20
N LYS A 143 5.72 4.83 -5.62
CA LYS A 143 6.20 5.88 -4.70
C LYS A 143 5.10 6.40 -3.76
N SER A 144 3.88 6.59 -4.28
CA SER A 144 2.74 7.08 -3.48
C SER A 144 2.40 6.18 -2.30
N GLN A 145 2.72 4.88 -2.39
CA GLN A 145 2.42 3.92 -1.34
C GLN A 145 3.24 4.14 -0.07
N PHE A 146 4.28 4.98 -0.10
CA PHE A 146 5.18 5.28 1.03
C PHE A 146 5.05 6.70 1.58
N GLU A 147 4.27 7.58 0.96
CA GLU A 147 4.15 8.99 1.37
C GLU A 147 3.64 9.16 2.82
N LEU A 148 4.16 10.17 3.53
CA LEU A 148 3.79 10.52 4.91
C LEU A 148 3.28 11.96 4.97
N ALA A 149 2.31 12.21 5.86
CA ALA A 149 1.72 13.55 6.04
C ALA A 149 2.70 14.57 6.65
N ARG A 150 3.71 14.11 7.40
CA ARG A 150 4.78 14.94 7.99
C ARG A 150 6.09 14.15 8.00
N PRO A 151 6.82 14.06 6.89
CA PRO A 151 8.11 13.36 6.86
C PRO A 151 9.18 14.15 7.63
N THR A 152 10.22 13.45 8.06
CA THR A 152 11.53 14.06 8.38
C THR A 152 12.34 14.25 7.08
N PRO A 153 13.34 15.15 7.04
CA PRO A 153 14.12 15.41 5.83
C PRO A 153 14.72 14.13 5.24
N THR A 154 15.38 13.33 6.08
CA THR A 154 15.95 12.02 5.76
C THR A 154 14.94 11.06 5.14
N TYR A 155 13.70 11.02 5.65
CA TYR A 155 12.66 10.18 5.08
C TYR A 155 12.15 10.68 3.72
N LYS A 156 12.08 12.01 3.55
CA LYS A 156 11.71 12.63 2.28
C LYS A 156 12.73 12.30 1.20
N GLU A 157 14.03 12.44 1.49
CA GLU A 157 15.12 12.11 0.58
C GLU A 157 15.06 10.64 0.11
N LEU A 158 14.89 9.70 1.05
CA LEU A 158 14.68 8.28 0.74
C LEU A 158 13.49 8.06 -0.19
N CYS A 159 12.36 8.74 0.05
CA CYS A 159 11.19 8.69 -0.82
C CYS A 159 11.41 9.34 -2.19
N ASP A 160 12.25 10.39 -2.26
CA ASP A 160 12.57 11.08 -3.50
C ASP A 160 13.50 10.29 -4.42
N LYS A 161 14.24 9.29 -3.90
CA LYS A 161 14.92 8.26 -4.71
C LYS A 161 13.99 7.16 -5.25
N LEU A 162 12.75 7.02 -4.74
CA LEU A 162 11.88 5.91 -5.16
C LEU A 162 11.32 6.10 -6.58
N PRO A 163 11.31 5.05 -7.41
CA PRO A 163 10.71 5.13 -8.72
C PRO A 163 9.18 5.15 -8.60
N SER A 164 8.51 6.03 -9.33
CA SER A 164 7.04 5.99 -9.43
C SER A 164 6.55 4.64 -9.98
N ILE A 165 7.30 4.08 -10.95
CA ILE A 165 7.03 2.77 -11.55
C ILE A 165 8.08 1.79 -11.03
N PHE A 166 7.69 0.91 -10.12
CA PHE A 166 8.52 -0.20 -9.64
C PHE A 166 8.40 -1.40 -10.59
N ILE A 167 9.54 -2.01 -10.91
CA ILE A 167 9.62 -3.35 -11.51
C ILE A 167 10.72 -4.11 -10.77
N GLY A 168 10.39 -5.29 -10.25
CA GLY A 168 11.35 -6.12 -9.54
C GLY A 168 10.80 -7.47 -9.13
N ASP A 169 11.69 -8.34 -8.63
CA ASP A 169 11.27 -9.60 -8.00
C ASP A 169 10.73 -9.38 -6.57
N ALA A 170 10.25 -10.45 -5.95
CA ALA A 170 9.75 -10.41 -4.59
C ALA A 170 10.82 -10.06 -3.54
N GLN A 171 12.09 -10.42 -3.77
CA GLN A 171 13.18 -10.16 -2.81
C GLN A 171 13.62 -8.69 -2.83
N LYS A 172 13.82 -8.11 -4.02
CA LYS A 172 14.04 -6.67 -4.22
C LYS A 172 12.93 -5.86 -3.54
N LEU A 173 11.67 -6.20 -3.79
CA LEU A 173 10.52 -5.55 -3.19
C LEU A 173 10.51 -5.66 -1.66
N SER A 174 10.76 -6.86 -1.12
CA SER A 174 10.80 -7.10 0.33
C SER A 174 11.88 -6.27 1.03
N LYS A 175 13.08 -6.18 0.44
CA LYS A 175 14.18 -5.34 0.95
C LYS A 175 13.79 -3.85 0.97
N ILE A 176 13.23 -3.32 -0.12
CA ILE A 176 12.76 -1.94 -0.23
C ILE A 176 11.70 -1.65 0.85
N ILE A 177 10.70 -2.51 1.01
CA ILE A 177 9.65 -2.37 2.03
C ILE A 177 10.24 -2.37 3.45
N SER A 178 11.22 -3.24 3.73
CA SER A 178 11.87 -3.34 5.03
C SER A 178 12.57 -2.02 5.42
N ILE A 179 13.39 -1.48 4.52
CA ILE A 179 14.10 -0.20 4.72
C ILE A 179 13.08 0.93 4.91
N LEU A 180 12.16 1.11 3.96
CA LEU A 180 11.20 2.22 3.99
C LEU A 180 10.24 2.17 5.17
N CYS A 181 9.84 0.99 5.65
CA CYS A 181 9.00 0.89 6.84
C CYS A 181 9.81 1.06 8.14
N SER A 182 11.10 0.72 8.17
CA SER A 182 11.97 1.06 9.30
C SER A 182 12.11 2.58 9.43
N GLU A 183 12.37 3.26 8.32
CA GLU A 183 12.58 4.71 8.29
C GLU A 183 11.26 5.49 8.45
N ALA A 184 10.14 4.98 7.94
CA ALA A 184 8.82 5.57 8.18
C ALA A 184 8.43 5.53 9.65
N LYS A 185 8.72 4.42 10.35
CA LYS A 185 8.48 4.31 11.80
C LYS A 185 9.31 5.31 12.59
N GLN A 186 10.56 5.52 12.19
CA GLN A 186 11.44 6.49 12.84
C GLN A 186 10.96 7.94 12.60
N SER A 187 10.70 8.29 11.35
CA SER A 187 10.11 9.58 10.93
C SER A 187 8.80 9.91 11.65
N LEU A 188 7.92 8.91 11.86
CA LEU A 188 6.67 9.12 12.62
C LEU A 188 6.92 9.35 14.11
N LYS A 189 7.82 8.57 14.75
CA LYS A 189 8.22 8.77 16.16
C LYS A 189 8.82 10.14 16.41
N GLU A 190 9.76 10.57 15.57
CA GLU A 190 10.43 11.89 15.66
C GLU A 190 9.46 13.07 15.49
N ARG A 191 8.29 12.84 14.89
CA ARG A 191 7.21 13.83 14.75
C ARG A 191 6.09 13.67 15.77
N GLY A 192 6.24 12.79 16.77
CA GLY A 192 5.22 12.52 17.79
C GLY A 192 3.96 11.84 17.25
N LEU A 193 4.03 11.18 16.09
CA LEU A 193 2.89 10.58 15.41
C LEU A 193 2.79 9.07 15.68
N HIS A 194 1.58 8.61 15.97
CA HIS A 194 1.29 7.18 16.06
C HIS A 194 1.60 6.48 14.73
N ILE A 195 2.21 5.28 14.80
CA ILE A 195 2.52 4.46 13.62
C ILE A 195 1.26 3.73 13.17
N PRO A 196 0.61 4.09 12.04
CA PRO A 196 -0.58 3.38 11.59
C PRO A 196 -0.18 1.99 11.08
N PRO A 197 -1.09 1.00 11.12
CA PRO A 197 -0.74 -0.38 10.80
C PRO A 197 -0.32 -0.58 9.33
N TRP A 198 -0.77 0.28 8.42
CA TRP A 198 -0.31 0.31 7.02
C TRP A 198 1.11 0.90 6.80
N ARG A 199 1.81 1.28 7.88
CA ARG A 199 3.24 1.61 7.90
C ARG A 199 4.07 0.51 8.59
N THR A 200 3.52 -0.70 8.72
CA THR A 200 4.26 -1.90 9.13
C THR A 200 4.80 -2.67 7.91
N VAL A 201 5.94 -3.33 8.10
CA VAL A 201 6.56 -4.22 7.10
C VAL A 201 5.58 -5.32 6.68
N ALA A 202 4.90 -5.96 7.63
CA ALA A 202 3.96 -7.06 7.38
C ALA A 202 2.74 -6.64 6.54
N TYR A 203 2.09 -5.51 6.87
CA TYR A 203 0.99 -4.99 6.05
C TYR A 203 1.48 -4.66 4.64
N MET A 204 2.60 -3.94 4.52
CA MET A 204 3.12 -3.52 3.21
C MET A 204 3.55 -4.72 2.36
N GLN A 205 4.23 -5.72 2.93
CA GLN A 205 4.53 -6.98 2.24
C GLN A 205 3.24 -7.68 1.77
N SER A 206 2.19 -7.72 2.60
CA SER A 206 0.91 -8.36 2.24
C SER A 206 0.26 -7.76 0.99
N LYS A 207 0.51 -6.48 0.66
CA LYS A 207 -0.03 -5.83 -0.55
C LYS A 207 0.44 -6.46 -1.86
N TRP A 208 1.65 -7.03 -1.90
CA TRP A 208 2.22 -7.61 -3.13
C TRP A 208 2.62 -9.08 -2.99
N LEU A 209 2.81 -9.58 -1.76
CA LEU A 209 3.36 -10.91 -1.46
C LEU A 209 2.35 -11.87 -0.82
N ALA A 210 1.17 -11.41 -0.39
CA ALA A 210 0.07 -12.31 -0.05
C ALA A 210 -0.36 -13.12 -1.29
N ASN A 211 -0.99 -14.28 -1.10
CA ASN A 211 -1.35 -15.18 -2.20
C ASN A 211 -2.30 -14.48 -3.19
N PRO A 212 -1.90 -14.20 -4.44
CA PRO A 212 -2.65 -13.32 -5.33
C PRO A 212 -3.76 -14.06 -6.07
N GLN A 213 -4.97 -13.50 -6.04
CA GLN A 213 -6.00 -13.87 -6.99
C GLN A 213 -5.65 -13.27 -8.36
N ARG A 214 -5.35 -14.12 -9.34
CA ARG A 214 -5.13 -13.70 -10.73
C ARG A 214 -6.47 -13.31 -11.35
N VAL A 215 -6.63 -12.02 -11.65
CA VAL A 215 -7.88 -11.50 -12.26
C VAL A 215 -7.90 -11.92 -13.73
N SER A 216 -8.72 -12.92 -14.05
CA SER A 216 -8.93 -13.32 -15.43
C SER A 216 -9.65 -12.20 -16.20
N PHE A 217 -9.30 -12.00 -17.47
CA PHE A 217 -9.87 -10.90 -18.27
C PHE A 217 -11.32 -11.17 -18.73
N ASN A 218 -11.84 -12.37 -18.48
CA ASN A 218 -13.08 -12.87 -19.07
C ASN A 218 -14.17 -13.24 -18.03
N GLN A 219 -13.95 -12.98 -16.73
CA GLN A 219 -14.94 -13.30 -15.68
C GLN A 219 -15.39 -12.06 -14.93
N VAL A 220 -16.48 -11.47 -15.42
CA VAL A 220 -17.41 -10.68 -14.61
C VAL A 220 -18.65 -11.53 -14.40
N LYS A 221 -18.66 -12.35 -13.34
CA LYS A 221 -19.84 -12.91 -12.68
C LYS A 221 -19.45 -13.58 -11.36
N GLU A 222 -20.28 -13.33 -10.36
CA GLU A 222 -20.55 -14.15 -9.16
C GLU A 222 -19.37 -14.86 -8.46
N VAL A 223 -18.93 -14.24 -7.36
CA VAL A 223 -18.42 -14.98 -6.19
C VAL A 223 -19.23 -14.54 -4.97
N VAL A 224 -20.39 -15.19 -4.81
CA VAL A 224 -21.20 -15.20 -3.58
C VAL A 224 -21.40 -16.68 -3.23
N ASN A 225 -21.46 -17.00 -1.94
CA ASN A 225 -21.61 -18.35 -1.38
C ASN A 225 -20.45 -19.34 -1.68
N GLN A 226 -19.39 -19.25 -0.88
CA GLN A 226 -18.75 -20.44 -0.29
C GLN A 226 -18.53 -20.25 1.22
N PHE A 227 -19.64 -20.28 1.98
CA PHE A 227 -19.64 -20.53 3.42
C PHE A 227 -20.80 -21.48 3.74
N SER A 228 -20.47 -22.72 4.07
CA SER A 228 -21.45 -23.74 4.49
C SER A 228 -21.72 -23.60 5.99
N PRO A 229 -22.98 -23.45 6.45
CA PRO A 229 -23.32 -23.57 7.85
C PRO A 229 -23.18 -25.03 8.35
N LEU A 230 -22.87 -25.20 9.62
CA LEU A 230 -22.76 -26.48 10.31
C LEU A 230 -24.01 -26.70 11.19
N GLY A 231 -24.70 -27.82 11.01
CA GLY A 231 -25.94 -28.14 11.73
C GLY A 231 -27.19 -27.43 11.17
N THR A 232 -28.41 -27.91 11.41
CA THR A 232 -28.85 -29.05 12.24
C THR A 232 -30.04 -29.73 11.57
N ALA A 233 -30.23 -31.04 11.78
CA ALA A 233 -31.35 -31.78 11.20
C ALA A 233 -32.67 -31.51 11.95
N LEU A 234 -33.79 -31.47 11.20
CA LEU A 234 -35.10 -32.03 11.60
C LEU A 234 -36.10 -31.97 10.42
N THR A 235 -36.55 -33.14 9.98
CA THR A 235 -37.86 -33.35 9.32
C THR A 235 -38.95 -33.41 10.42
N PRO A 236 -40.29 -33.43 10.16
CA PRO A 236 -40.96 -33.81 8.90
C PRO A 236 -42.22 -33.00 8.49
N LEU A 237 -42.76 -33.28 7.30
CA LEU A 237 -44.14 -33.77 7.04
C LEU A 237 -44.58 -33.52 5.58
N VAL A 238 -45.62 -34.24 5.17
CA VAL A 238 -46.12 -34.35 3.78
C VAL A 238 -47.60 -33.92 3.74
N MET A 239 -48.14 -33.71 2.52
CA MET A 239 -49.49 -33.25 2.15
C MET A 239 -49.60 -31.72 2.01
N ARG A 240 -50.34 -31.17 1.04
CA ARG A 240 -51.26 -31.79 0.05
C ARG A 240 -51.21 -31.06 -1.31
N LYS A 241 -51.87 -31.61 -2.33
CA LYS A 241 -51.93 -31.09 -3.72
C LYS A 241 -53.37 -30.70 -4.08
N GLY A 242 -53.52 -29.63 -4.85
CA GLY A 242 -54.77 -29.07 -5.40
C GLY A 242 -54.77 -27.53 -5.32
N ASP A 243 -55.29 -26.76 -6.26
CA ASP A 243 -55.84 -27.08 -7.59
C ASP A 243 -55.57 -25.95 -8.62
N GLN A 244 -56.04 -26.07 -9.87
CA GLN A 244 -55.48 -25.37 -11.03
C GLN A 244 -56.53 -24.76 -11.98
N GLN A 245 -56.90 -23.49 -11.79
CA GLN A 245 -57.56 -22.63 -12.78
C GLN A 245 -57.39 -21.14 -12.36
N ARG A 246 -57.17 -20.11 -13.21
CA ARG A 246 -57.71 -19.72 -14.53
C ARG A 246 -59.21 -19.35 -14.50
N ASP A 247 -59.66 -18.20 -14.99
CA ASP A 247 -58.97 -16.99 -15.52
C ASP A 247 -59.36 -15.77 -14.62
N ASP A 248 -59.44 -14.47 -14.96
CA ASP A 248 -59.36 -13.68 -16.20
C ASP A 248 -58.97 -12.20 -15.90
N CYS A 249 -58.75 -11.38 -16.93
CA CYS A 249 -58.28 -9.99 -16.85
C CYS A 249 -59.39 -8.95 -16.63
N VAL A 250 -59.20 -8.01 -15.69
CA VAL A 250 -59.99 -6.76 -15.61
C VAL A 250 -59.06 -5.55 -15.45
N VAL A 251 -59.29 -4.52 -16.28
CA VAL A 251 -58.54 -3.25 -16.27
C VAL A 251 -59.14 -2.28 -15.25
N GLY A 252 -58.34 -1.86 -14.27
CA GLY A 252 -58.72 -0.88 -13.24
C GLY A 252 -57.76 0.32 -13.19
N LYS A 253 -58.30 1.55 -13.08
CA LYS A 253 -57.51 2.80 -13.07
C LYS A 253 -57.12 3.24 -11.65
N SER A 254 -55.98 3.96 -11.59
CA SER A 254 -55.65 5.06 -10.67
C SER A 254 -55.75 4.85 -9.14
N SER A 255 -54.65 5.15 -8.43
CA SER A 255 -54.58 6.33 -7.52
C SER A 255 -53.21 6.41 -6.82
N SER A 256 -52.99 7.47 -6.04
CA SER A 256 -51.70 7.86 -5.45
C SER A 256 -51.79 8.12 -3.94
N ALA A 257 -50.90 7.50 -3.16
CA ALA A 257 -50.51 7.88 -1.79
C ALA A 257 -49.08 7.34 -1.57
N LEU A 258 -48.03 8.11 -1.29
CA LEU A 258 -47.74 9.03 -0.16
C LEU A 258 -46.99 8.35 1.01
N SER A 259 -45.94 9.04 1.45
CA SER A 259 -45.14 8.84 2.68
C SER A 259 -44.28 7.57 2.82
N SER A 260 -43.21 7.52 3.62
CA SER A 260 -42.17 8.49 4.10
C SER A 260 -41.48 7.86 5.33
N GLN A 261 -40.27 8.33 5.71
CA GLN A 261 -39.56 8.02 6.98
C GLN A 261 -39.11 6.53 7.10
N LEU A 262 -38.13 6.09 7.92
CA LEU A 262 -37.03 6.67 8.74
C LEU A 262 -36.01 5.50 8.93
N ALA A 263 -34.74 5.61 9.35
CA ALA A 263 -33.91 6.71 9.88
C ALA A 263 -32.41 6.51 9.50
N ASN A 264 -31.53 7.34 10.07
CA ASN A 264 -30.07 7.12 10.10
C ASN A 264 -29.66 5.89 10.92
N LEU A 265 -28.50 5.30 10.62
CA LEU A 265 -27.65 4.67 11.64
C LEU A 265 -26.22 5.22 11.58
N SER A 266 -25.92 6.13 12.50
CA SER A 266 -24.56 6.53 12.85
C SER A 266 -24.20 5.85 14.18
N THR A 267 -23.25 4.92 14.16
CA THR A 267 -22.68 4.33 15.38
C THR A 267 -21.16 4.40 15.34
N LYS A 268 -20.59 5.24 16.19
CA LYS A 268 -19.19 5.14 16.60
C LYS A 268 -19.03 3.91 17.50
N CYS A 269 -17.93 3.19 17.39
CA CYS A 269 -17.43 2.32 18.45
C CYS A 269 -15.96 2.64 18.71
N PHE A 270 -15.70 2.98 19.98
CA PHE A 270 -14.45 3.07 20.73
C PHE A 270 -13.13 2.74 19.99
#